data_AF-A0A7J6PTX3-F1
#
_entry.id   AF-A0A7J6PTX3-F1
#
_cell.length_a   1.000
_cell.length_b   1.000
_cell.length_c   1.000
_cell.angle_alpha   90.00
_cell.angle_beta   90.00
_cell.angle_gamma   90.00
#
_symmetry.space_group_name_H-M   'P 1'
#
loop_
_entity.id
_entity.type
_entity.pdbx_description
1 polymer ?
#
loop_
_entity_poly.entity_id
_entity_poly.type
_entity_poly.pdbx_seq_one_letter_code
_entity_poly.pdbx_strand_id
1 'polypeptide(L)'
;MMCLTPAFQVLLNQGRSKISSNIIAVCCWVVGFPISYIYGLKLDGGVYGLWLGLIAGYGSSVIVMVLIICKTNWIKVCREARLRSEVTRGVAAAAQ
;
A
#
# COMPACT_ATOMS: atom_id res chain seq x y z
N MET A 1 -5.77 4.57 14.51
CA MET A 1 -4.71 4.80 13.49
C MET A 1 -3.49 3.88 13.61
N MET A 2 -3.38 2.99 14.62
CA MET A 2 -2.19 2.14 14.80
C MET A 2 -2.21 0.79 14.04
N CYS A 3 -3.35 0.34 13.48
CA CYS A 3 -3.43 -0.95 12.76
C CYS A 3 -3.08 -0.90 11.26
N LEU A 4 -2.86 0.28 10.68
CA LEU A 4 -2.60 0.45 9.23
C LEU A 4 -1.09 0.35 8.87
N THR A 5 -0.22 0.46 9.87
CA THR A 5 1.24 0.45 9.71
C THR A 5 1.89 -0.89 9.36
N PRO A 6 1.42 -2.08 9.82
CA PRO A 6 2.16 -3.32 9.56
C PRO A 6 2.14 -3.74 8.09
N ALA A 7 1.03 -3.53 7.38
CA ALA A 7 0.95 -3.82 5.95
C ALA A 7 1.87 -2.89 5.14
N PHE A 8 1.97 -1.62 5.54
CA PHE A 8 2.86 -0.65 4.92
C PHE A 8 4.33 -0.97 5.18
N GLN A 9 4.68 -1.31 6.43
CA GLN A 9 6.01 -1.76 6.84
C GLN A 9 6.47 -2.97 6.02
N VAL A 10 5.63 -3.99 5.85
CA VAL A 10 5.98 -5.19 5.08
C VAL A 10 6.35 -4.86 3.63
N LEU A 11 5.64 -3.92 3.00
CA LEU A 11 5.91 -3.53 1.60
C LEU A 11 7.12 -2.63 1.43
N LEU A 12 7.41 -1.77 2.41
CA LEU A 12 8.66 -0.99 2.43
C LEU A 12 9.87 -1.91 2.54
N ASN A 13 9.82 -2.89 3.44
CA ASN A 13 10.90 -3.86 3.65
C ASN A 13 11.14 -4.78 2.43
N GLN A 14 10.15 -4.95 1.55
CA GLN A 14 10.29 -5.73 0.31
C GLN A 14 10.97 -4.97 -0.85
N GLY A 15 11.26 -3.67 -0.71
CA GLY A 15 11.87 -2.87 -1.79
C GLY A 15 10.98 -2.65 -3.01
N ARG A 16 9.68 -2.99 -2.92
CA ARG A 16 8.66 -2.87 -3.97
C ARG A 16 7.74 -1.64 -3.80
N SER A 17 8.20 -0.65 -3.03
CA SER A 17 7.43 0.52 -2.59
C SER A 17 6.80 1.33 -3.73
N LYS A 18 7.37 1.30 -4.94
CA LYS A 18 6.85 2.03 -6.12
C LYS A 18 5.45 1.57 -6.53
N ILE A 19 5.18 0.27 -6.46
CA ILE A 19 3.87 -0.27 -6.88
C ILE A 19 2.82 0.10 -5.83
N SER A 20 3.13 -0.09 -4.56
CA SER A 20 2.23 0.21 -3.45
C SER A 20 1.91 1.71 -3.33
N SER A 21 2.89 2.58 -3.56
CA SER A 21 2.73 4.03 -3.48
C SER A 21 1.80 4.59 -4.56
N ASN A 22 1.86 4.06 -5.79
CA ASN A 22 0.93 4.49 -6.84
C ASN A 22 -0.49 4.04 -6.55
N ILE A 23 -0.67 2.84 -6.02
CA ILE A 23 -1.99 2.30 -5.70
C ILE A 23 -2.65 3.07 -4.56
N ILE A 24 -1.91 3.41 -3.51
CA ILE A 24 -2.45 4.18 -2.39
C ILE A 24 -2.81 5.61 -2.80
N ALA A 25 -2.00 6.23 -3.67
CA ALA A 25 -2.30 7.55 -4.22
C ALA A 25 -3.59 7.51 -5.06
N VAL A 26 -3.72 6.52 -5.95
CA VAL A 26 -4.90 6.36 -6.81
C VAL A 26 -6.15 6.01 -6.00
N CYS A 27 -6.08 5.10 -5.04
CA CYS A 27 -7.24 4.74 -4.20
C CYS A 27 -7.66 5.90 -3.29
N CYS A 28 -6.71 6.57 -2.65
CA CYS A 28 -7.02 7.71 -1.77
C CYS A 28 -7.69 8.85 -2.57
N TRP A 29 -7.27 9.08 -3.81
CA TRP A 29 -7.92 10.05 -4.69
C TRP A 29 -9.28 9.59 -5.21
N VAL A 30 -9.36 8.41 -5.82
CA VAL A 30 -10.57 7.94 -6.50
C VAL A 30 -11.67 7.56 -5.53
N VAL A 31 -11.34 7.12 -4.32
CA VAL A 31 -12.32 6.67 -3.31
C VAL A 31 -12.50 7.73 -2.23
N GLY A 32 -11.41 8.36 -1.77
CA GLY A 32 -11.46 9.38 -0.71
C GLY A 32 -12.20 10.65 -1.11
N PHE A 33 -11.97 11.19 -2.33
CA PHE A 33 -12.67 12.40 -2.78
C PHE A 33 -14.19 12.22 -2.92
N PRO A 34 -14.71 11.21 -3.65
CA PRO A 34 -16.16 11.09 -3.84
C PRO A 34 -16.88 10.71 -2.55
N ILE A 35 -16.29 9.88 -1.68
CA ILE A 35 -16.91 9.57 -0.39
C ILE A 35 -16.91 10.81 0.51
N SER A 36 -15.83 11.59 0.53
CA SER A 36 -15.80 12.87 1.27
C SER A 36 -16.81 13.87 0.73
N TYR A 37 -16.99 13.94 -0.60
CA TYR A 37 -17.94 14.84 -1.25
C TYR A 37 -19.38 14.43 -0.97
N ILE A 38 -19.70 13.13 -1.08
CA ILE A 38 -21.05 12.61 -0.82
C ILE A 38 -21.43 12.80 0.64
N TYR A 39 -20.57 12.43 1.59
CA TYR A 39 -20.86 12.58 3.02
C TYR A 39 -20.79 14.03 3.50
N GLY A 40 -19.94 14.86 2.89
CA GLY A 40 -19.79 16.27 3.24
C GLY A 40 -20.97 17.13 2.80
N LEU A 41 -21.55 16.89 1.61
CA LEU A 41 -22.65 17.70 1.08
C LEU A 41 -24.05 17.17 1.39
N LYS A 42 -24.27 15.85 1.46
CA LYS A 42 -25.62 15.29 1.64
C LYS A 42 -26.07 15.14 3.10
N LEU A 43 -25.15 15.06 4.05
CA LEU A 43 -25.48 14.78 5.46
C LEU A 43 -25.29 15.98 6.41
N ASP A 44 -24.97 17.18 5.91
CA ASP A 44 -24.68 18.36 6.75
C ASP A 44 -23.62 18.08 7.84
N GLY A 45 -22.74 17.11 7.58
CA GLY A 45 -21.81 16.58 8.57
C GLY A 45 -20.58 17.44 8.79
N GLY A 46 -20.42 18.54 8.05
CA GLY A 46 -19.26 19.45 8.14
C GLY A 46 -17.92 18.70 8.23
N VAL A 47 -17.23 18.85 9.36
CA VAL A 47 -15.93 18.21 9.66
C VAL A 47 -16.03 16.69 9.83
N TYR A 48 -17.16 16.14 10.29
CA TYR A 48 -17.35 14.69 10.45
C TYR A 48 -17.40 13.96 9.10
N GLY A 49 -17.94 14.61 8.06
CA GLY A 49 -17.93 14.06 6.69
C GLY A 49 -16.51 13.91 6.14
N LEU A 50 -15.62 14.87 6.44
CA LEU A 50 -14.20 14.79 6.11
C LEU A 50 -13.49 13.67 6.87
N TRP A 51 -13.77 13.48 8.16
CA TRP A 51 -13.18 12.39 8.94
C TRP A 51 -13.63 11.01 8.46
N LEU A 52 -14.91 10.84 8.11
CA LEU A 52 -15.42 9.59 7.53
C LEU A 52 -14.82 9.30 6.15
N GLY A 53 -14.68 10.33 5.31
CA GLY A 53 -14.00 10.22 4.02
C GLY A 53 -12.53 9.83 4.16
N LEU A 54 -11.83 10.38 5.16
CA LEU A 54 -10.46 10.02 5.48
C LEU A 54 -10.35 8.55 5.91
N ILE A 55 -11.18 8.11 6.85
CA ILE A 55 -11.19 6.72 7.36
C ILE A 55 -11.54 5.74 6.22
N ALA A 56 -12.51 6.08 5.37
CA ALA A 56 -12.91 5.28 4.22
C ALA A 56 -11.80 5.21 3.15
N GLY A 57 -11.11 6.32 2.87
CA GLY A 57 -9.97 6.37 1.94
C GLY A 57 -8.80 5.51 2.42
N TYR A 58 -8.43 5.61 3.71
CA TYR A 58 -7.39 4.77 4.29
C TYR A 58 -7.81 3.29 4.37
N GLY A 59 -9.05 3.01 4.75
CA GLY A 59 -9.60 1.66 4.85
C GLY A 59 -9.64 0.94 3.50
N SER A 60 -10.17 1.61 2.46
CA SER A 60 -10.22 1.06 1.10
C SER A 60 -8.82 0.80 0.54
N SER A 61 -7.88 1.70 0.75
CA SER A 61 -6.49 1.54 0.33
C SER A 61 -5.85 0.28 0.93
N VAL A 62 -6.12 -0.02 2.21
CA VAL A 62 -5.58 -1.22 2.86
C VAL A 62 -6.27 -2.49 2.41
N ILE A 63 -7.58 -2.48 2.17
CA ILE A 63 -8.28 -3.63 1.60
C ILE A 63 -7.68 -4.00 0.24
N VAL A 64 -7.50 -3.02 -0.65
CA VAL A 64 -6.89 -3.25 -1.97
C VAL A 64 -5.46 -3.79 -1.82
N MET A 65 -4.67 -3.22 -0.92
CA MET A 65 -3.30 -3.65 -0.70
C MET A 65 -3.22 -5.09 -0.17
N VAL A 66 -4.10 -5.46 0.77
CA VAL A 66 -4.20 -6.82 1.30
C VAL A 66 -4.63 -7.80 0.20
N LEU A 67 -5.60 -7.42 -0.64
CA LEU A 67 -6.02 -8.27 -1.77
C LEU A 67 -4.88 -8.55 -2.74
N ILE A 68 -4.05 -7.54 -3.03
CA ILE A 68 -2.88 -7.71 -3.91
C ILE A 68 -1.85 -8.63 -3.25
N ILE A 69 -1.58 -8.47 -1.95
CA ILE A 69 -0.69 -9.35 -1.19
C ILE A 69 -1.19 -10.80 -1.24
N CYS A 70 -2.50 -11.01 -1.06
CA CYS A 70 -3.11 -12.35 -1.15
C CYS A 70 -3.05 -12.94 -2.57
N LYS A 71 -3.20 -12.12 -3.61
CA LYS A 71 -3.13 -12.55 -5.03
C LYS A 71 -1.71 -12.62 -5.59
N THR A 72 -0.73 -12.07 -4.88
CA THR A 72 0.67 -12.04 -5.34
C THR A 72 1.26 -13.44 -5.23
N ASN A 73 1.77 -13.94 -6.37
CA ASN A 73 2.50 -15.21 -6.40
C ASN A 73 3.82 -15.09 -5.65
N TRP A 74 3.80 -15.44 -4.37
CA TRP A 74 4.95 -15.41 -3.47
C TRP A 74 6.16 -16.19 -4.01
N ILE A 75 5.94 -17.26 -4.76
CA ILE A 75 7.00 -18.05 -5.39
C ILE A 75 7.84 -17.22 -6.38
N LYS A 76 7.21 -16.32 -7.16
CA LYS A 76 7.94 -15.41 -8.06
C LYS A 76 8.73 -14.38 -7.27
N VAL A 77 8.11 -13.80 -6.23
CA VAL A 77 8.74 -12.79 -5.38
C VAL A 77 9.95 -13.37 -4.65
N CYS A 78 9.84 -14.57 -4.08
CA CYS A 78 10.96 -15.26 -3.42
C CYS A 78 12.09 -15.58 -4.41
N ARG A 79 11.77 -15.93 -5.67
CA ARG A 79 12.77 -16.18 -6.71
C ARG A 79 13.56 -14.93 -7.08
N GLU A 80 12.88 -13.80 -7.29
CA GLU A 80 13.53 -12.50 -7.56
C GLU A 80 14.38 -12.04 -6.37
N ALA A 81 13.87 -12.21 -5.14
CA ALA A 81 14.62 -11.87 -3.92
C ALA A 81 15.89 -12.72 -3.76
N ARG A 82 15.82 -14.01 -4.11
CA ARG A 82 16.95 -14.95 -4.06
C ARG A 82 18.01 -14.64 -5.14
N LEU A 83 17.59 -14.33 -6.37
CA LEU A 83 18.51 -13.89 -7.42
C LEU A 83 19.29 -12.65 -6.99
N ARG A 84 18.63 -11.70 -6.31
CA ARG A 84 19.28 -10.49 -5.81
C ARG A 84 20.35 -10.78 -4.75
N SER A 85 20.11 -11.72 -3.85
CA SER A 85 21.09 -12.08 -2.81
C SER A 85 22.27 -12.88 -3.38
N GLU A 86 22.04 -13.72 -4.39
CA GLU A 86 23.11 -14.44 -5.10
C GLU A 86 24.01 -13.47 -5.89
N VAL A 87 23.45 -12.45 -6.56
CA VAL A 87 24.23 -11.40 -7.23
C VAL A 87 25.09 -10.60 -6.25
N THR A 88 24.52 -10.15 -5.12
CA THR A 88 25.29 -9.42 -4.10
C THR A 88 26.43 -10.27 -3.53
N ARG A 89 26.21 -11.58 -3.34
CA ARG A 89 27.27 -12.50 -2.89
C ARG A 89 28.38 -12.66 -3.93
N GLY A 90 28.06 -12.77 -5.22
CA GLY A 90 29.04 -12.88 -6.29
C GLY A 90 29.91 -11.63 -6.43
N VAL A 91 29.32 -10.44 -6.31
CA VAL A 91 30.07 -9.16 -6.32
C VAL A 91 30.99 -9.05 -5.10
N ALA A 92 30.53 -9.47 -3.91
CA ALA A 92 31.37 -9.46 -2.71
C ALA A 92 32.55 -10.43 -2.82
N ALA A 93 32.34 -11.61 -3.40
CA ALA A 93 33.40 -12.60 -3.61
C ALA A 93 34.41 -12.21 -4.70
N ALA A 94 33.99 -11.47 -5.73
CA ALA A 94 34.88 -10.97 -6.79
C ALA A 94 35.67 -9.72 -6.39
N ALA A 95 35.33 -9.10 -5.25
CA ALA A 95 36.03 -7.95 -4.69
C ALA A 95 37.12 -8.34 -3.67
N GLN A 96 37.30 -9.63 -3.38
CA GLN A 96 38.36 -10.20 -2.55
C GLN A 96 39.48 -10.76 -3.42
#